data_AF-A0A7S3X7U9-F1
#
_entry.id   AF-A0A7S3X7U9-F1
#
_cell.length_a   1.000
_cell.length_b   1.000
_cell.length_c   1.000
_cell.angle_alpha   90.00
_cell.angle_beta   90.00
_cell.angle_gamma   90.00
#
_symmetry.space_group_name_H-M   'P 1'
#
loop_
_entity.id
_entity.type
_entity.pdbx_description
1 polymer ?
#
loop_
_entity_poly.entity_id
_entity_poly.type
_entity_poly.pdbx_seq_one_letter_code
_entity_poly.pdbx_strand_id
1 'polypeptide(L)'
;ATLAATSASVAAAASPATVPGGGGSAGGAASGAAVGPLFRRFWHEIVDEGLVPSGLERKYMAFSLLQATLPRLPSADLPLVLSPALLRCLIDALESPDRLLRPAASATVGALVAHAQSSPPLRTALVSQLLTRASRGTGQERADSTKALRQLVAQGLDASGGEDYASFLLGYFATGAAPAAAPPADGDG
;
A
#
# COMPACT_ATOMS: atom_id res chain seq x y z
N ALA A 1 -16.49 -51.66 14.81
CA ALA A 1 -15.73 -51.95 16.03
C ALA A 1 -14.24 -51.75 15.74
N THR A 2 -13.40 -51.08 16.53
CA THR A 2 -13.61 -50.14 17.67
C THR A 2 -12.31 -49.32 17.82
N LEU A 3 -12.44 -48.04 18.21
CA LEU A 3 -11.46 -47.11 18.81
C LEU A 3 -9.97 -47.51 18.95
N ALA A 4 -9.08 -46.56 18.64
CA ALA A 4 -8.09 -46.05 19.61
C ALA A 4 -7.50 -44.69 19.16
N ALA A 5 -7.84 -43.61 19.87
CA ALA A 5 -7.16 -42.33 19.81
C ALA A 5 -6.47 -42.06 21.16
N THR A 6 -5.19 -41.67 21.11
CA THR A 6 -4.24 -41.42 22.21
C THR A 6 -3.07 -40.70 21.53
N SER A 7 -2.47 -39.58 21.96
CA SER A 7 -2.45 -38.74 23.17
C SER A 7 -1.85 -37.36 22.74
N ALA A 8 -1.76 -36.26 23.50
CA ALA A 8 -2.25 -35.82 24.83
C ALA A 8 -2.01 -34.29 24.95
N SER A 9 -2.23 -33.74 26.16
CA SER A 9 -1.71 -32.46 26.68
C SER A 9 -2.65 -31.24 26.59
N VAL A 10 -3.42 -31.05 27.66
CA VAL A 10 -4.11 -29.81 28.08
C VAL A 10 -3.83 -29.60 29.57
N ALA A 11 -3.88 -28.33 30.02
CA ALA A 11 -3.55 -27.79 31.35
C ALA A 11 -2.03 -27.55 31.59
N ALA A 12 -1.55 -26.44 32.17
CA ALA A 12 -2.17 -25.18 32.67
C ALA A 12 -1.14 -24.01 32.52
N ALA A 13 -1.29 -22.75 32.97
CA ALA A 13 -2.27 -22.10 33.88
C ALA A 13 -2.38 -20.56 33.63
N ALA A 14 -3.10 -19.89 34.54
CA ALA A 14 -3.20 -18.45 34.86
C ALA A 14 -2.05 -17.50 34.39
N SER A 15 -2.32 -16.27 33.91
CA SER A 15 -3.04 -15.21 34.64
C SER A 15 -3.47 -14.04 33.73
N PRO A 16 -4.60 -13.36 33.99
CA PRO A 16 -4.98 -12.12 33.29
C PRO A 16 -4.36 -10.88 33.96
N ALA A 17 -3.61 -10.07 33.20
CA ALA A 17 -3.05 -8.80 33.68
C ALA A 17 -4.09 -7.67 33.58
N THR A 18 -4.35 -7.00 34.70
CA THR A 18 -5.24 -5.85 34.84
C THR A 18 -4.85 -4.68 33.94
N VAL A 19 -5.81 -4.14 33.19
CA VAL A 19 -5.68 -2.85 32.49
C VAL A 19 -6.39 -1.76 33.30
N PRO A 20 -5.70 -0.68 33.73
CA PRO A 20 -6.37 0.47 34.34
C PRO A 20 -7.00 1.34 33.24
N GLY A 21 -8.24 1.79 33.47
CA GLY A 21 -8.95 2.64 32.52
C GLY A 21 -8.46 4.09 32.52
N GLY A 22 -8.44 4.69 31.33
CA GLY A 22 -8.39 6.15 31.13
C GLY A 22 -9.60 6.57 30.30
N GLY A 23 -10.51 7.35 30.89
CA GLY A 23 -11.69 7.88 30.21
C GLY A 23 -11.51 9.35 29.79
N GLY A 24 -12.25 9.77 28.77
CA GLY A 24 -12.20 11.13 28.19
C GLY A 24 -11.40 11.17 26.87
N SER A 25 -11.89 11.75 25.77
CA SER A 25 -13.13 12.52 25.55
C SER A 25 -13.83 12.08 24.26
N ALA A 26 -15.15 12.24 24.23
CA ALA A 26 -15.93 12.17 22.99
C ALA A 26 -15.77 13.46 22.16
N GLY A 27 -16.11 13.38 20.86
CA GLY A 27 -16.37 14.53 19.98
C GLY A 27 -15.17 14.98 19.12
N GLY A 28 -15.21 14.67 17.82
CA GLY A 28 -14.16 15.10 16.88
C GLY A 28 -14.37 14.57 15.46
N ALA A 29 -15.33 15.16 14.74
CA ALA A 29 -15.63 15.08 13.30
C ALA A 29 -14.90 14.04 12.42
N ALA A 30 -15.68 13.24 11.69
CA ALA A 30 -15.20 12.49 10.54
C ALA A 30 -14.72 13.45 9.43
N SER A 31 -13.41 13.53 9.23
CA SER A 31 -12.77 14.18 8.08
C SER A 31 -11.45 13.48 7.78
N GLY A 32 -11.36 12.81 6.62
CA GLY A 32 -10.14 12.29 5.99
C GLY A 32 -9.00 11.84 6.93
N ALA A 33 -9.30 11.03 7.95
CA ALA A 33 -8.39 10.81 9.07
C ALA A 33 -7.09 10.10 8.61
N ALA A 34 -6.01 10.88 8.56
CA ALA A 34 -4.67 10.37 8.26
C ALA A 34 -4.29 9.26 9.24
N VAL A 35 -3.63 8.23 8.72
CA VAL A 35 -3.32 7.01 9.45
C VAL A 35 -2.40 7.30 10.64
N GLY A 36 -2.81 6.83 11.82
CA GLY A 36 -2.19 7.18 13.09
C GLY A 36 -0.70 6.78 13.20
N PRO A 37 0.07 7.47 14.07
CA PRO A 37 1.53 7.32 14.15
C PRO A 37 1.99 5.89 14.48
N LEU A 38 1.15 5.12 15.19
CA LEU A 38 1.40 3.69 15.49
C LEU A 38 1.46 2.83 14.22
N PHE A 39 0.58 3.06 13.24
CA PHE A 39 0.62 2.29 11.99
C PHE A 39 1.80 2.72 11.13
N ARG A 40 2.13 4.02 11.06
CA ARG A 40 3.35 4.49 10.37
C ARG A 40 4.60 3.81 10.94
N ARG A 41 4.68 3.70 12.27
CA ARG A 41 5.76 3.00 12.96
C ARG A 41 5.74 1.49 12.68
N PHE A 42 4.58 0.84 12.76
CA PHE A 42 4.40 -0.57 12.39
C PHE A 42 4.89 -0.85 10.96
N TRP A 43 4.51 -0.01 9.98
CA TRP A 43 4.89 -0.21 8.59
C TRP A 43 6.41 -0.14 8.43
N HIS A 44 7.03 0.91 8.96
CA HIS A 44 8.48 1.08 8.88
C HIS A 44 9.26 -0.02 9.64
N GLU A 45 8.94 -0.27 10.91
CA GLU A 45 9.73 -1.18 11.75
C GLU A 45 9.49 -2.66 11.41
N ILE A 46 8.26 -3.05 11.05
CA ILE A 46 7.90 -4.47 10.84
C ILE A 46 7.85 -4.83 9.35
N VAL A 47 7.30 -3.98 8.48
CA VAL A 47 7.23 -4.29 7.04
C VAL A 47 8.56 -3.97 6.37
N ASP A 48 9.02 -2.72 6.45
CA ASP A 48 10.17 -2.23 5.69
C ASP A 48 11.52 -2.73 6.24
N GLU A 49 11.74 -2.62 7.55
CA GLU A 49 12.99 -3.09 8.20
C GLU A 49 12.93 -4.58 8.62
N GLY A 50 11.73 -5.16 8.76
CA GLY A 50 11.53 -6.52 9.23
C GLY A 50 11.29 -7.55 8.11
N LEU A 51 10.14 -7.46 7.44
CA LEU A 51 9.68 -8.47 6.50
C LEU A 51 10.38 -8.39 5.13
N VAL A 52 10.58 -7.18 4.60
CA VAL A 52 11.17 -6.95 3.28
C VAL A 52 12.63 -7.43 3.15
N PRO A 53 13.57 -7.14 4.08
CA PRO A 53 14.96 -7.63 3.98
C PRO A 53 15.12 -9.11 4.33
N SER A 54 14.07 -9.76 4.85
CA SER A 54 14.09 -11.16 5.26
C SER A 54 13.95 -12.15 4.08
N GLY A 55 13.91 -13.45 4.40
CA GLY A 55 13.72 -14.53 3.42
C GLY A 55 12.35 -14.54 2.72
N LEU A 56 12.23 -15.42 1.72
CA LEU A 56 11.10 -15.49 0.78
C LEU A 56 9.71 -15.54 1.45
N GLU A 57 9.54 -16.30 2.53
CA GLU A 57 8.27 -16.41 3.26
C GLU A 57 7.84 -15.07 3.88
N ARG A 58 8.79 -14.29 4.41
CA ARG A 58 8.51 -12.98 5.00
C ARG A 58 8.19 -11.93 3.93
N LYS A 59 8.87 -11.99 2.77
CA LYS A 59 8.52 -11.17 1.59
C LYS A 59 7.12 -11.49 1.07
N TYR A 60 6.74 -12.77 1.03
CA TYR A 60 5.37 -13.20 0.72
C TYR A 60 4.37 -12.59 1.72
N MET A 61 4.66 -12.65 3.02
CA MET A 61 3.79 -12.02 4.02
C MET A 61 3.70 -10.49 3.90
N ALA A 62 4.79 -9.78 3.53
CA ALA A 62 4.72 -8.35 3.23
C ALA A 62 3.74 -8.05 2.07
N PHE A 63 3.75 -8.88 1.02
CA PHE A 63 2.81 -8.77 -0.09
C PHE A 63 1.36 -9.11 0.31
N SER A 64 1.14 -10.13 1.13
CA SER A 64 -0.19 -10.44 1.69
C SER A 64 -0.72 -9.31 2.60
N LEU A 65 0.14 -8.71 3.43
CA LEU A 65 -0.20 -7.56 4.25
C LEU A 65 -0.54 -6.33 3.41
N LEU A 66 0.22 -6.06 2.34
CA LEU A 66 -0.13 -5.01 1.39
C LEU A 66 -1.53 -5.24 0.81
N GLN A 67 -1.81 -6.42 0.26
CA GLN A 67 -3.14 -6.75 -0.29
C GLN A 67 -4.27 -6.57 0.76
N ALA A 68 -4.04 -6.97 2.01
CA ALA A 68 -5.03 -6.86 3.08
C ALA A 68 -5.22 -5.42 3.62
N THR A 69 -4.25 -4.52 3.41
CA THR A 69 -4.31 -3.12 3.89
C THR A 69 -4.89 -2.15 2.87
N LEU A 70 -4.69 -2.39 1.57
CA LEU A 70 -5.27 -1.57 0.48
C LEU A 70 -6.77 -1.24 0.64
N PRO A 71 -7.70 -2.18 0.94
CA PRO A 71 -9.13 -1.86 1.06
C PRO A 71 -9.48 -1.00 2.29
N ARG A 72 -8.54 -0.76 3.21
CA ARG A 72 -8.74 -0.04 4.47
C ARG A 72 -7.98 1.29 4.52
N LEU A 73 -7.19 1.61 3.50
CA LEU A 73 -6.25 2.73 3.50
C LEU A 73 -6.87 3.95 2.81
N PRO A 74 -6.82 5.16 3.41
CA PRO A 74 -7.14 6.38 2.69
C PRO A 74 -6.08 6.65 1.60
N SER A 75 -6.50 7.26 0.49
CA SER A 75 -5.61 7.56 -0.66
C SER A 75 -4.38 8.42 -0.29
N ALA A 76 -4.49 9.23 0.77
CA ALA A 76 -3.40 10.06 1.29
C ALA A 76 -2.23 9.26 1.91
N ASP A 77 -2.48 8.06 2.45
CA ASP A 77 -1.46 7.22 3.12
C ASP A 77 -0.91 6.10 2.21
N LEU A 78 -1.38 6.02 0.96
CA LEU A 78 -0.81 5.16 -0.08
C LEU A 78 0.73 5.29 -0.23
N PRO A 79 1.38 6.48 -0.22
CA PRO A 79 2.84 6.59 -0.32
C PRO A 79 3.62 6.17 0.93
N LEU A 80 2.96 6.01 2.08
CA LEU A 80 3.53 5.40 3.28
C LEU A 80 3.60 3.87 3.09
N VAL A 81 2.51 3.29 2.57
CA VAL A 81 2.37 1.84 2.35
C VAL A 81 3.18 1.34 1.15
N LEU A 82 3.26 2.12 0.07
CA LEU A 82 4.25 1.93 -1.00
C LEU A 82 5.58 2.60 -0.63
N SER A 83 6.23 2.05 0.39
CA SER A 83 7.59 2.42 0.79
C SER A 83 8.61 2.12 -0.33
N PRO A 84 9.78 2.79 -0.36
CA PRO A 84 10.86 2.47 -1.30
C PRO A 84 11.33 1.02 -1.19
N ALA A 85 11.45 0.49 0.03
CA ALA A 85 11.90 -0.87 0.30
C ALA A 85 10.93 -1.91 -0.28
N LEU A 86 9.63 -1.75 -0.01
CA LEU A 86 8.60 -2.66 -0.51
C LEU A 86 8.46 -2.56 -2.03
N LEU A 87 8.45 -1.34 -2.58
CA LEU A 87 8.35 -1.12 -4.04
C LEU A 87 9.50 -1.79 -4.78
N ARG A 88 10.74 -1.63 -4.29
CA ARG A 88 11.90 -2.34 -4.82
C ARG A 88 11.74 -3.85 -4.71
N CYS A 89 11.35 -4.36 -3.55
CA CYS A 89 11.11 -5.80 -3.36
C CYS A 89 10.04 -6.36 -4.30
N LEU A 90 9.01 -5.58 -4.63
CA LEU A 90 7.95 -5.94 -5.57
C LEU A 90 8.50 -6.03 -7.01
N ILE A 91 9.33 -5.07 -7.42
CA ILE A 91 10.00 -5.07 -8.73
C ILE A 91 11.02 -6.21 -8.84
N ASP A 92 11.89 -6.35 -7.85
CA ASP A 92 12.87 -7.44 -7.77
C ASP A 92 12.12 -8.80 -7.84
N ALA A 93 10.98 -8.96 -7.18
CA ALA A 93 10.18 -10.18 -7.24
C ALA A 93 9.53 -10.46 -8.63
N LEU A 94 9.14 -9.43 -9.37
CA LEU A 94 8.58 -9.58 -10.73
C LEU A 94 9.65 -9.95 -11.75
N GLU A 95 10.83 -9.31 -11.66
CA GLU A 95 11.96 -9.53 -12.55
C GLU A 95 12.73 -10.83 -12.21
N SER A 96 12.84 -11.18 -10.92
CA SER A 96 13.55 -12.38 -10.45
C SER A 96 12.99 -13.66 -11.09
N PRO A 97 13.83 -14.64 -11.48
CA PRO A 97 13.37 -15.92 -12.00
C PRO A 97 12.53 -16.72 -10.99
N ASP A 98 12.55 -16.37 -9.71
CA ASP A 98 11.91 -17.09 -8.61
C ASP A 98 10.42 -17.35 -8.81
N ARG A 99 10.10 -18.61 -9.09
CA ARG A 99 8.73 -19.10 -9.33
C ARG A 99 7.80 -18.96 -8.13
N LEU A 100 8.36 -18.86 -6.91
CA LEU A 100 7.59 -18.79 -5.66
C LEU A 100 7.06 -17.38 -5.38
N LEU A 101 7.88 -16.36 -5.60
CA LEU A 101 7.56 -14.99 -5.19
C LEU A 101 6.87 -14.19 -6.31
N ARG A 102 7.21 -14.47 -7.59
CA ARG A 102 6.60 -13.80 -8.75
C ARG A 102 5.06 -13.87 -8.78
N PRO A 103 4.38 -15.01 -8.52
CA PRO A 103 2.91 -15.06 -8.53
C PRO A 103 2.27 -14.17 -7.46
N ALA A 104 2.89 -14.09 -6.28
CA ALA A 104 2.44 -13.23 -5.19
C ALA A 104 2.63 -11.75 -5.53
N ALA A 105 3.77 -11.40 -6.15
CA ALA A 105 4.01 -10.06 -6.64
C ALA A 105 3.00 -9.66 -7.74
N SER A 106 2.74 -10.53 -8.73
CA SER A 106 1.76 -10.26 -9.79
C SER A 106 0.33 -10.13 -9.26
N ALA A 107 -0.06 -10.93 -8.25
CA ALA A 107 -1.35 -10.80 -7.58
C ALA A 107 -1.46 -9.49 -6.78
N THR A 108 -0.35 -9.02 -6.20
CA THR A 108 -0.28 -7.74 -5.48
C THR A 108 -0.45 -6.55 -6.42
N VAL A 109 0.20 -6.57 -7.60
CA VAL A 109 -0.04 -5.57 -8.65
C VAL A 109 -1.49 -5.63 -9.14
N GLY A 110 -2.06 -6.83 -9.32
CA GLY A 110 -3.46 -6.98 -9.71
C GLY A 110 -4.44 -6.40 -8.69
N ALA A 111 -4.20 -6.61 -7.39
CA ALA A 111 -4.98 -6.02 -6.31
C ALA A 111 -4.87 -4.48 -6.26
N LEU A 112 -3.67 -3.93 -6.51
CA LEU A 112 -3.45 -2.48 -6.66
C LEU A 112 -4.26 -1.91 -7.84
N VAL A 113 -4.24 -2.57 -9.01
CA VAL A 113 -5.01 -2.15 -10.19
C VAL A 113 -6.51 -2.24 -9.92
N ALA A 114 -7.01 -3.33 -9.34
CA ALA A 114 -8.42 -3.52 -9.02
C ALA A 114 -8.95 -2.45 -8.04
N HIS A 115 -8.19 -2.10 -7.00
CA HIS A 115 -8.57 -1.03 -6.08
C HIS A 115 -8.50 0.37 -6.70
N ALA A 116 -7.51 0.63 -7.56
CA ALA A 116 -7.43 1.87 -8.32
C ALA A 116 -8.61 2.02 -9.31
N GLN A 117 -8.99 0.97 -10.02
CA GLN A 117 -10.18 0.94 -10.89
C GLN A 117 -11.47 1.16 -10.08
N SER A 118 -11.55 0.60 -8.86
CA SER A 118 -12.69 0.78 -7.95
C SER A 118 -12.81 2.19 -7.37
N SER A 119 -11.76 3.01 -7.42
CA SER A 119 -11.75 4.34 -6.81
C SER A 119 -10.87 5.34 -7.58
N PRO A 120 -11.47 6.21 -8.44
CA PRO A 120 -10.75 7.23 -9.20
C PRO A 120 -9.75 8.10 -8.41
N PRO A 121 -10.04 8.59 -7.18
CA PRO A 121 -9.07 9.38 -6.42
C PRO A 121 -7.89 8.55 -5.87
N LEU A 122 -8.05 7.23 -5.71
CA LEU A 122 -6.94 6.35 -5.35
C LEU A 122 -6.06 6.07 -6.57
N ARG A 123 -6.65 5.90 -7.77
CA ARG A 123 -5.91 5.80 -9.04
C ARG A 123 -5.01 7.02 -9.28
N THR A 124 -5.55 8.23 -9.15
CA THR A 124 -4.75 9.46 -9.33
C THR A 124 -3.70 9.61 -8.23
N ALA A 125 -4.01 9.28 -6.98
CA ALA A 125 -3.03 9.25 -5.89
C ALA A 125 -1.89 8.24 -6.14
N LEU A 126 -2.21 7.01 -6.56
CA LEU A 126 -1.22 5.97 -6.85
C LEU A 126 -0.26 6.40 -7.96
N VAL A 127 -0.79 6.87 -9.09
CA VAL A 127 0.03 7.24 -10.25
C VAL A 127 0.84 8.53 -9.98
N SER A 128 0.23 9.53 -9.33
CA SER A 128 0.94 10.77 -8.96
C SER A 128 2.09 10.51 -8.00
N GLN A 129 1.94 9.60 -7.04
CA GLN A 129 3.01 9.21 -6.12
C GLN A 129 4.14 8.47 -6.83
N LEU A 130 3.83 7.52 -7.72
CA LEU A 130 4.86 6.82 -8.51
C LEU A 130 5.61 7.75 -9.47
N LEU A 131 4.92 8.69 -10.12
CA LEU A 131 5.54 9.71 -10.96
C LEU A 131 6.41 10.68 -10.14
N THR A 132 5.96 11.06 -8.95
CA THR A 132 6.73 11.92 -8.03
C THR A 132 7.97 11.22 -7.50
N ARG A 133 7.89 9.91 -7.19
CA ARG A 133 9.05 9.08 -6.84
C ARG A 133 9.97 8.87 -8.04
N ALA A 134 9.44 8.74 -9.26
CA ALA A 134 10.24 8.63 -10.48
C ALA A 134 11.04 9.91 -10.79
N SER A 135 10.45 11.10 -10.64
CA SER A 135 11.13 12.36 -10.87
C SER A 135 12.10 12.71 -9.73
N ARG A 136 11.62 12.72 -8.48
CA ARG A 136 12.34 13.26 -7.30
C ARG A 136 13.10 12.23 -6.47
N GLY A 137 12.91 10.94 -6.71
CA GLY A 137 13.60 9.87 -5.98
C GLY A 137 15.08 9.75 -6.31
N THR A 138 15.79 8.95 -5.51
CA THR A 138 17.16 8.52 -5.79
C THR A 138 17.23 7.69 -7.08
N GLY A 139 18.43 7.46 -7.62
CA GLY A 139 18.60 6.77 -8.91
C GLY A 139 17.93 5.39 -8.99
N GLN A 140 17.98 4.62 -7.89
CA GLN A 140 17.34 3.31 -7.80
C GLN A 140 15.81 3.42 -7.64
N GLU A 141 15.33 4.27 -6.73
CA GLU A 141 13.89 4.51 -6.53
C GLU A 141 13.22 5.00 -7.82
N ARG A 142 13.93 5.82 -8.62
CA ARG A 142 13.49 6.24 -9.95
C ARG A 142 13.29 5.06 -10.88
N ALA A 143 14.28 4.15 -10.96
CA ALA A 143 14.19 2.97 -11.79
C ALA A 143 13.01 2.08 -11.37
N ASP A 144 12.88 1.80 -10.07
CA ASP A 144 11.86 0.91 -9.51
C ASP A 144 10.46 1.51 -9.63
N SER A 145 10.28 2.81 -9.38
CA SER A 145 8.99 3.51 -9.58
C SER A 145 8.56 3.52 -11.05
N THR A 146 9.51 3.70 -11.97
CA THR A 146 9.23 3.67 -13.41
C THR A 146 8.89 2.26 -13.89
N LYS A 147 9.56 1.22 -13.34
CA LYS A 147 9.22 -0.19 -13.59
C LYS A 147 7.82 -0.53 -13.03
N ALA A 148 7.49 -0.07 -11.83
CA ALA A 148 6.19 -0.29 -11.20
C ALA A 148 5.05 0.34 -12.02
N LEU A 149 5.23 1.59 -12.46
CA LEU A 149 4.25 2.26 -13.30
C LEU A 149 4.03 1.50 -14.63
N ARG A 150 5.10 1.02 -15.28
CA ARG A 150 4.97 0.17 -16.48
C ARG A 150 4.20 -1.11 -16.22
N GLN A 151 4.46 -1.80 -15.10
CA GLN A 151 3.76 -3.04 -14.74
C GLN A 151 2.27 -2.80 -14.45
N LEU A 152 1.93 -1.71 -13.76
CA LEU A 152 0.53 -1.33 -13.48
C LEU A 152 -0.24 -1.01 -14.76
N VAL A 153 0.36 -0.22 -15.67
CA VAL A 153 -0.25 0.08 -16.98
C VAL A 153 -0.40 -1.19 -17.81
N ALA A 154 0.61 -2.08 -17.82
CA ALA A 154 0.54 -3.36 -18.53
C ALA A 154 -0.54 -4.31 -17.98
N GLN A 155 -0.89 -4.22 -16.69
CA GLN A 155 -1.99 -4.97 -16.08
C GLN A 155 -3.37 -4.31 -16.24
N GLY A 156 -3.50 -3.27 -17.07
CA GLY A 156 -4.80 -2.64 -17.35
C GLY A 156 -5.21 -1.57 -16.36
N LEU A 157 -4.25 -0.87 -15.73
CA LEU A 157 -4.52 0.42 -15.10
C LEU A 157 -4.85 1.45 -16.19
N ASP A 158 -6.10 1.47 -16.66
CA ASP A 158 -6.54 2.43 -17.65
C ASP A 158 -6.60 3.85 -17.04
N ALA A 159 -6.22 4.82 -17.87
CA ALA A 159 -6.44 6.23 -17.59
C ALA A 159 -7.74 6.68 -18.27
N SER A 160 -8.84 5.96 -18.05
CA SER A 160 -10.17 6.25 -18.64
C SER A 160 -10.73 7.63 -18.29
N GLY A 161 -10.15 8.34 -17.31
CA GLY A 161 -10.28 9.80 -17.16
C GLY A 161 -9.16 10.52 -17.91
N GLY A 162 -9.15 10.41 -19.24
CA GLY A 162 -8.02 10.82 -20.08
C GLY A 162 -7.69 12.32 -19.96
N GLU A 163 -8.70 13.17 -19.86
CA GLU A 163 -8.54 14.63 -19.76
C GLU A 163 -8.10 15.08 -18.36
N ASP A 164 -8.66 14.51 -17.29
CA ASP A 164 -8.19 14.74 -15.91
C ASP A 164 -6.74 14.28 -15.73
N TYR A 165 -6.39 13.12 -16.30
CA TYR A 165 -5.05 12.55 -16.21
C TYR A 165 -4.05 13.34 -17.07
N ALA A 166 -4.42 13.74 -18.29
CA ALA A 166 -3.60 14.61 -19.12
C ALA A 166 -3.41 16.00 -18.48
N SER A 167 -4.46 16.57 -17.89
CA SER A 167 -4.39 17.86 -17.18
C SER A 167 -3.54 17.77 -15.92
N PHE A 168 -3.64 16.67 -15.17
CA PHE A 168 -2.77 16.38 -14.03
C PHE A 168 -1.29 16.26 -14.46
N LEU A 169 -1.01 15.49 -15.52
CA LEU A 169 0.35 15.35 -16.07
C LEU A 169 0.89 16.68 -16.59
N LEU A 170 0.10 17.43 -17.36
CA LEU A 170 0.47 18.76 -17.87
C LEU A 170 0.74 19.74 -16.74
N GLY A 171 -0.11 19.79 -15.71
CA GLY A 171 0.12 20.59 -14.50
C GLY A 171 1.40 20.20 -13.77
N TYR A 172 1.66 18.90 -13.64
CA TYR A 172 2.88 18.38 -13.03
C TYR A 172 4.16 18.78 -13.80
N PHE A 173 4.16 18.62 -15.13
CA PHE A 173 5.29 19.00 -15.98
C PHE A 173 5.47 20.51 -16.13
N ALA A 174 4.38 21.28 -16.17
CA ALA A 174 4.43 22.75 -16.28
C ALA A 174 4.86 23.44 -14.98
N THR A 175 4.52 22.87 -13.82
CA THR A 175 4.77 23.49 -12.51
C THR A 175 6.07 23.00 -11.87
N GLY A 176 6.52 21.77 -12.15
CA GLY A 176 7.71 21.16 -11.53
C GLY A 176 7.60 20.90 -10.01
N ALA A 177 6.49 21.30 -9.41
CA ALA A 177 6.14 21.20 -8.00
C ALA A 177 4.64 20.92 -7.87
N ALA A 178 4.26 20.18 -6.82
CA ALA A 178 2.89 19.69 -6.65
C ALA A 178 1.87 20.82 -6.43
N PRO A 179 0.66 20.73 -7.00
CA PRO A 179 -0.46 21.53 -6.54
C PRO A 179 -0.93 21.03 -5.16
N ALA A 180 -1.20 21.97 -4.26
CA ALA A 180 -1.87 21.71 -3.01
C ALA A 180 -3.34 21.29 -3.23
N ALA A 181 -4.00 20.87 -2.15
CA ALA A 181 -5.37 20.36 -2.16
C ALA A 181 -6.38 21.25 -2.90
N ALA A 182 -7.35 20.60 -3.55
CA ALA A 182 -8.49 21.23 -4.22
C ALA A 182 -9.41 21.99 -3.24
N PRO A 183 -10.34 22.78 -3.80
CA PRO A 183 -11.74 22.58 -3.45
C PRO A 183 -12.61 22.31 -4.69
N PRO A 184 -13.80 21.69 -4.51
CA PRO A 184 -14.75 21.48 -5.59
C PRO A 184 -15.39 22.80 -6.05
N ALA A 185 -15.63 22.91 -7.36
CA ALA A 185 -16.50 23.93 -7.92
C ALA A 185 -17.83 23.27 -8.31
N ASP A 186 -18.81 23.37 -7.41
CA ASP A 186 -20.21 23.13 -7.73
C ASP A 186 -20.76 24.25 -8.62
N GLY A 187 -21.51 23.89 -9.67
CA GLY A 187 -22.71 24.62 -10.11
C GLY A 187 -22.59 25.91 -10.96
N ASP A 188 -23.60 26.03 -11.83
CA ASP A 188 -24.11 27.22 -12.54
C ASP A 188 -23.26 27.91 -13.65
N GLY A 189 -23.89 28.07 -14.81
CA GLY A 189 -23.34 28.68 -16.05
C GLY A 189 -24.00 28.16 -17.32
#